data_AF-A0A9W6UN31-F1
#
_entry.id   AF-A0A9W6UN31-F1
#
_cell.length_a   1.000
_cell.length_b   1.000
_cell.length_c   1.000
_cell.angle_alpha   90.00
_cell.angle_beta   90.00
_cell.angle_gamma   90.00
#
_symmetry.space_group_name_H-M   'P 1'
#
loop_
_entity.id
_entity.type
_entity.pdbx_description
1 polymer ?
#
loop_
_entity_poly.entity_id
_entity_poly.type
_entity_poly.pdbx_seq_one_letter_code
_entity_poly.pdbx_strand_id
1 'polypeptide(L)'
;MDHEALEECGRKLERAGDDLESAGGGLECLGEFTAARVGDYGVADAAGNFFASWRDERLLNVEALHELADKVRRSAANYRDTDHAVAGSLTRQW
;
A
#
# COMPACT_ATOMS: atom_id res chain seq x y z
N MET A 1 -3.09 -23.34 4.87
CA MET A 1 -3.00 -21.89 5.13
C MET A 1 -4.42 -21.38 5.10
N ASP A 2 -4.85 -20.65 6.12
CA ASP A 2 -6.25 -20.24 6.25
C ASP A 2 -6.56 -19.08 5.28
N HIS A 3 -7.61 -19.24 4.47
CA HIS A 3 -8.03 -18.23 3.51
C HIS A 3 -8.55 -16.96 4.22
N GLU A 4 -9.08 -17.09 5.44
CA GLU A 4 -9.46 -15.95 6.27
C GLU A 4 -8.24 -15.11 6.68
N ALA A 5 -7.12 -15.76 7.01
CA ALA A 5 -5.87 -15.08 7.35
C ALA A 5 -5.29 -14.33 6.14
N LEU A 6 -5.43 -14.87 4.94
CA LEU A 6 -5.05 -14.17 3.70
C LEU A 6 -5.95 -12.96 3.44
N GLU A 7 -7.26 -13.08 3.61
CA GLU A 7 -8.16 -11.93 3.47
C GLU A 7 -7.86 -10.83 4.50
N GLU A 8 -7.56 -11.20 5.74
CA GLU A 8 -7.15 -10.25 6.76
C GLU A 8 -5.83 -9.57 6.39
N CYS A 9 -4.86 -10.33 5.87
CA CYS A 9 -3.60 -9.79 5.37
C CYS A 9 -3.83 -8.76 4.23
N GLY A 10 -4.69 -9.09 3.26
CA GLY A 10 -5.07 -8.17 2.19
C GLY A 10 -5.65 -6.86 2.72
N ARG A 11 -6.56 -6.92 3.70
CA ARG A 11 -7.13 -5.72 4.34
C ARG A 11 -6.10 -4.88 5.09
N LYS A 12 -5.12 -5.52 5.75
CA LYS A 12 -4.04 -4.81 6.45
C LYS A 12 -3.12 -4.08 5.48
N LEU A 13 -2.80 -4.70 4.35
CA LEU A 13 -1.98 -4.09 3.30
C LEU A 13 -2.69 -2.90 2.66
N GLU A 14 -3.99 -3.02 2.38
CA GLU A 14 -4.80 -1.92 1.85
C GLU A 14 -4.81 -0.73 2.81
N ARG A 15 -5.09 -0.98 4.10
CA ARG A 15 -5.02 0.07 5.13
C ARG A 15 -3.65 0.71 5.24
N ALA A 16 -2.58 -0.08 5.13
CA ALA A 16 -1.22 0.47 5.15
C ALA A 16 -0.96 1.40 3.96
N GLY A 17 -1.50 1.08 2.78
CA GLY A 17 -1.48 1.97 1.61
C GLY A 17 -2.24 3.28 1.87
N ASP A 18 -3.46 3.18 2.41
CA ASP A 18 -4.30 4.34 2.72
C ASP A 18 -3.67 5.24 3.81
N ASP A 19 -3.11 4.63 4.85
CA ASP A 19 -2.40 5.33 5.92
C ASP A 19 -1.16 6.08 5.38
N LEU A 20 -0.42 5.44 4.47
CA LEU A 20 0.74 6.05 3.82
C LEU A 20 0.33 7.18 2.87
N GLU A 21 -0.79 7.05 2.17
CA GLU A 21 -1.35 8.11 1.34
C GLU A 21 -1.78 9.32 2.18
N SER A 22 -2.45 9.08 3.31
CA SER A 22 -2.88 10.11 4.26
C SER A 22 -1.71 10.85 4.90
N ALA A 23 -0.66 10.12 5.32
CA ALA A 23 0.59 10.72 5.81
C ALA A 23 1.25 11.60 4.73
N GLY A 24 1.14 11.19 3.46
CA GLY A 24 1.45 11.96 2.26
C GLY A 24 0.91 13.38 2.28
N GLY A 25 -0.42 13.49 2.35
CA GLY A 25 -1.11 14.78 2.34
C GLY A 25 -0.74 15.70 3.51
N GLY A 26 -0.43 15.14 4.68
CA GLY A 26 0.03 15.90 5.84
C GLY A 26 1.39 16.58 5.63
N LEU A 27 2.31 15.90 4.93
CA LEU A 27 3.65 16.42 4.63
C LEU A 27 3.64 17.43 3.47
N GLU A 28 2.77 17.25 2.48
CA GLU A 28 2.56 18.24 1.40
C GLU A 28 2.02 19.58 1.96
N CYS A 29 1.30 19.55 3.09
CA CYS A 29 0.85 20.72 3.82
C CYS A 29 1.94 21.46 4.62
N LEU A 30 3.16 20.92 4.77
CA LEU A 30 4.23 21.58 5.55
C LEU A 30 4.80 22.85 4.89
N GLY A 31 4.29 23.21 3.70
CA GLY A 31 4.46 24.52 3.08
C GLY A 31 5.71 24.65 2.24
N GLU A 32 5.73 25.69 1.40
CA GLU A 32 6.84 25.97 0.50
C GLU A 32 8.10 26.38 1.28
N PHE A 33 9.17 25.63 1.09
CA PHE A 33 10.51 25.97 1.56
C PHE A 33 11.10 27.04 0.65
N THR A 34 10.63 28.27 0.76
CA THR A 34 11.11 29.39 -0.06
C THR A 34 12.41 29.95 0.51
N ALA A 35 13.31 30.40 -0.37
CA ALA A 35 14.54 31.12 0.03
C ALA A 35 14.25 32.32 0.94
N ALA A 36 13.07 32.94 0.79
CA ALA A 36 12.59 34.02 1.66
C ALA A 36 12.37 33.59 3.12
N ARG A 37 12.10 32.30 3.38
CA ARG A 37 11.78 31.75 4.70
C ARG A 37 12.95 31.02 5.34
N VAL A 38 13.82 30.38 4.55
CA VAL A 38 14.97 29.59 5.05
C VAL A 38 16.33 30.24 4.79
N GLY A 39 16.37 31.38 4.11
CA GLY A 39 17.61 32.03 3.68
C GLY A 39 18.24 31.33 2.47
N ASP A 40 19.07 32.08 1.75
CA ASP A 40 19.75 31.60 0.55
C ASP A 40 21.05 30.87 0.90
N TYR A 41 20.90 29.65 1.43
CA TYR A 41 21.99 28.72 1.74
C TYR A 41 21.81 27.36 1.03
N GLY A 42 21.04 27.33 -0.07
CA GLY A 42 20.66 26.10 -0.78
C GLY A 42 19.67 25.20 -0.02
N VAL A 43 19.15 25.66 1.12
CA VAL A 43 18.19 24.89 1.95
C VAL A 43 16.88 24.66 1.21
N ALA A 44 16.42 25.65 0.45
CA ALA A 44 15.22 25.54 -0.38
C ALA A 44 15.37 24.42 -1.43
N ASP A 45 16.50 24.38 -2.13
CA ASP A 45 16.78 23.35 -3.14
C ASP A 45 16.95 21.96 -2.53
N ALA A 46 17.68 21.86 -1.42
CA ALA A 46 17.87 20.59 -0.71
C ALA A 46 16.54 20.04 -0.17
N ALA A 47 15.71 20.90 0.42
CA ALA A 47 14.37 20.54 0.87
C ALA A 47 13.50 20.12 -0.31
N GLY A 48 13.46 20.91 -1.39
CA GLY A 48 12.70 20.60 -2.60
C GLY A 48 13.06 19.24 -3.19
N ASN A 49 14.36 18.95 -3.32
CA ASN A 49 14.84 17.65 -3.81
C ASN A 49 14.45 16.50 -2.87
N PHE A 50 14.56 16.69 -1.56
CA PHE A 50 14.13 15.68 -0.59
C PHE A 50 12.64 15.39 -0.72
N PHE A 51 11.78 16.41 -0.74
CA PHE A 51 10.33 16.23 -0.81
C PHE A 51 9.88 15.66 -2.15
N ALA A 52 10.55 15.97 -3.25
CA ALA A 52 10.29 15.36 -4.55
C ALA A 52 10.59 13.86 -4.51
N SER A 53 11.82 13.47 -4.16
CA SER A 53 12.22 12.06 -4.07
C SER A 53 11.37 11.28 -3.08
N TRP A 54 11.06 11.88 -1.92
CA TRP A 54 10.19 11.25 -0.92
C TRP A 54 8.77 11.01 -1.45
N ARG A 55 8.21 11.98 -2.19
CA ARG A 55 6.86 11.85 -2.77
C ARG A 55 6.82 10.75 -3.82
N ASP A 56 7.81 10.70 -4.70
CA ASP A 56 7.90 9.67 -5.73
C ASP A 56 7.97 8.27 -5.11
N GLU A 57 8.85 8.08 -4.12
CA GLU A 57 9.01 6.82 -3.41
C GLU A 57 7.74 6.46 -2.61
N ARG A 58 7.08 7.44 -2.00
CA ARG A 58 5.80 7.22 -1.29
C ARG A 58 4.73 6.70 -2.24
N LEU A 59 4.54 7.35 -3.40
CA LEU A 59 3.53 6.95 -4.39
C LEU A 59 3.80 5.52 -4.89
N LEU A 60 5.07 5.20 -5.17
CA LEU A 60 5.47 3.84 -5.54
C LEU A 60 5.11 2.81 -4.45
N ASN A 61 5.35 3.14 -3.18
CA ASN A 61 5.03 2.25 -2.07
C ASN A 61 3.52 2.09 -1.84
N VAL A 62 2.72 3.15 -2.01
CA VAL A 62 1.24 3.07 -1.96
C VAL A 62 0.73 2.11 -3.03
N GLU A 63 1.18 2.29 -4.27
CA GLU A 63 0.81 1.41 -5.39
C GLU A 63 1.19 -0.05 -5.12
N ALA A 64 2.42 -0.29 -4.65
CA ALA A 64 2.90 -1.63 -4.33
C ALA A 64 2.08 -2.30 -3.21
N LEU A 65 1.67 -1.54 -2.18
CA LEU A 65 0.85 -2.06 -1.08
C LEU A 65 -0.56 -2.43 -1.55
N HIS A 66 -1.20 -1.59 -2.36
CA HIS A 66 -2.50 -1.89 -2.95
C HIS A 66 -2.43 -3.08 -3.92
N GLU A 67 -1.41 -3.14 -4.77
CA GLU A 67 -1.23 -4.26 -5.70
C GLU A 67 -0.99 -5.59 -4.95
N LEU A 68 -0.20 -5.56 -3.87
CA LEU A 68 0.02 -6.73 -3.02
C LEU A 68 -1.27 -7.16 -2.31
N ALA A 69 -2.06 -6.20 -1.81
CA ALA A 69 -3.37 -6.47 -1.22
C ALA A 69 -4.29 -7.21 -2.21
N ASP A 70 -4.35 -6.76 -3.47
CA ASP A 70 -5.12 -7.40 -4.53
C ASP A 70 -4.63 -8.79 -4.87
N LYS A 71 -3.31 -8.99 -4.96
CA LYS A 71 -2.72 -10.32 -5.18
C LYS A 71 -3.07 -11.28 -4.04
N VAL A 72 -2.97 -10.82 -2.80
CA VAL A 72 -3.30 -11.62 -1.61
C VAL A 72 -4.78 -11.99 -1.57
N ARG A 73 -5.69 -11.05 -1.87
CA ARG A 73 -7.13 -11.31 -1.96
C ARG A 73 -7.46 -12.34 -3.05
N ARG A 74 -6.85 -12.21 -4.24
CA ARG A 74 -7.01 -13.20 -5.32
C ARG A 74 -6.53 -14.58 -4.90
N SER A 75 -5.39 -14.66 -4.22
CA SER A 75 -4.90 -15.93 -3.68
C SER A 75 -5.87 -16.53 -2.66
N ALA A 76 -6.45 -15.72 -1.76
CA ALA A 76 -7.45 -16.19 -0.80
C ALA A 76 -8.69 -16.77 -1.48
N ALA A 77 -9.21 -16.08 -2.51
CA ALA A 77 -10.34 -16.56 -3.30
C ALA A 77 -10.02 -17.90 -4.00
N ASN A 78 -8.85 -18.01 -4.62
CA ASN A 78 -8.41 -19.25 -5.27
C ASN A 78 -8.33 -20.43 -4.29
N TYR A 79 -7.84 -20.21 -3.07
CA TYR A 79 -7.82 -21.26 -2.04
C TYR A 79 -9.23 -21.68 -1.63
N ARG A 80 -10.12 -20.72 -1.37
CA ARG A 80 -11.52 -20.99 -1.02
C ARG A 80 -12.24 -21.80 -2.11
N ASP A 81 -12.09 -21.39 -3.37
CA ASP A 81 -12.70 -22.09 -4.50
C ASP A 81 -12.17 -23.51 -4.66
N THR A 82 -10.86 -23.68 -4.47
CA THR A 82 -10.22 -25.00 -4.52
C THR A 82 -10.72 -25.90 -3.39
N ASP A 83 -10.82 -25.39 -2.17
CA ASP A 83 -11.34 -26.13 -1.02
C ASP A 83 -12.80 -26.57 -1.25
N HIS A 84 -13.66 -25.69 -1.78
CA HIS A 84 -15.04 -26.05 -2.16
C HIS A 84 -15.10 -27.12 -3.25
N ALA A 85 -14.25 -27.02 -4.28
CA ALA A 85 -14.19 -28.01 -5.35
C ALA A 85 -13.75 -29.39 -4.84
N VAL A 86 -12.74 -29.44 -3.98
CA VAL A 86 -12.26 -30.68 -3.35
C VAL A 86 -13.34 -31.29 -2.48
N ALA A 87 -13.96 -30.50 -1.59
CA ALA A 87 -15.05 -30.96 -0.72
C ALA A 87 -16.23 -31.52 -1.52
N GLY A 88 -16.63 -30.83 -2.60
CA GLY A 88 -17.69 -31.24 -3.51
C GLY A 88 -17.36 -32.47 -4.38
N SER A 89 -16.08 -32.76 -4.61
CA SER A 89 -15.64 -33.98 -5.28
C SER A 89 -15.67 -35.17 -4.32
N LEU A 90 -15.26 -34.97 -3.07
CA LEU A 90 -15.28 -36.00 -2.04
C LEU A 90 -16.72 -36.43 -1.76
N THR A 91 -17.66 -35.49 -1.61
CA THR A 91 -19.09 -35.81 -1.40
C THR A 91 -19.74 -36.55 -2.57
N ARG A 92 -19.20 -36.47 -3.78
CA ARG A 92 -19.72 -37.17 -4.98
C ARG A 92 -19.17 -38.59 -5.16
N GLN A 93 -18.11 -38.95 -4.44
CA GLN A 93 -17.48 -40.27 -4.52
C GLN A 93 -17.99 -41.26 -3.45
N TRP A 94 -18.87 -40.82 -2.55
CA TRP A 94 -19.59 -41.65 -1.57
C TRP A 94 -21.08 -41.71 -1.92
#